data_AF-A0A2V8ECP5-F1
#
_entry.id   AF-A0A2V8ECP5-F1
#
_cell.length_a   1.000
_cell.length_b   1.000
_cell.length_c   1.000
_cell.angle_alpha   90.00
_cell.angle_beta   90.00
_cell.angle_gamma   90.00
#
_symmetry.space_group_name_H-M   'P 1'
#
loop_
_entity.id
_entity.type
_entity.pdbx_description
1 polymer ?
#
loop_
_entity_poly.entity_id
_entity_poly.type
_entity_poly.pdbx_seq_one_letter_code
_entity_poly.pdbx_strand_id
1 'polypeptide(L)'
;MKRVASFVRVASFVIAGTVAAAASAAAQAPPAAGARASAEQRYQIGQMERVLEGAVEHGVTVTRDRLQTLAQTPADMFVSDNAHASGFRLEGYGVFFDVTVPSFNATLTWSLRTLDQNDLGLDSALRTLQAHIKSSGDPNLEQALKRIELQVTPASLTRSAPQLADVGGARTITGSAASIAQDKPAQADDSILADPNEAYRTEVTEALKDAMLTHSSGLGIGTSEWLTIAAKGNDDRPRLAPADADSRTRIFRLHGSDLADFLAGKITREQALQRIEVRVF
;
A
#
# COMPACT_ATOMS: atom_id res chain seq x y z
N MET A 1 86.25 21.30 -55.42
CA MET A 1 85.15 21.95 -54.68
C MET A 1 85.61 22.21 -53.24
N LYS A 2 85.30 23.42 -52.74
CA LYS A 2 85.37 24.01 -51.37
C LYS A 2 85.42 23.02 -50.18
N ARG A 3 85.88 23.34 -48.95
CA ARG A 3 86.79 24.30 -48.27
C ARG A 3 86.55 24.02 -46.75
N VAL A 4 87.56 24.22 -45.87
CA VAL A 4 87.44 24.62 -44.43
C VAL A 4 87.04 23.49 -43.44
N ALA A 5 87.86 22.99 -42.51
CA ALA A 5 88.49 23.57 -41.30
C ALA A 5 87.51 24.00 -40.19
N SER A 6 87.57 23.38 -39.00
CA SER A 6 87.91 24.03 -37.70
C SER A 6 87.35 23.32 -36.46
N PHE A 7 88.13 23.43 -35.39
CA PHE A 7 87.96 23.02 -34.00
C PHE A 7 86.68 23.51 -33.32
N VAL A 8 86.13 22.73 -32.37
CA VAL A 8 85.56 23.23 -31.09
C VAL A 8 85.74 22.18 -29.97
N ARG A 9 86.38 22.59 -28.86
CA ARG A 9 86.35 21.94 -27.52
C ARG A 9 85.13 22.46 -26.74
N VAL A 10 84.36 21.60 -26.07
CA VAL A 10 83.51 21.94 -24.90
C VAL A 10 83.36 20.64 -24.08
N ALA A 11 84.09 20.44 -22.98
CA ALA A 11 83.86 20.92 -21.61
C ALA A 11 82.68 20.21 -20.90
N SER A 12 83.03 19.28 -20.01
CA SER A 12 82.17 18.66 -19.01
C SER A 12 81.63 19.71 -18.04
N PHE A 13 80.32 19.67 -17.76
CA PHE A 13 79.75 20.22 -16.54
C PHE A 13 78.86 19.17 -15.88
N VAL A 14 79.31 18.72 -14.72
CA VAL A 14 78.53 17.97 -13.73
C VAL A 14 77.64 19.00 -13.04
N ILE A 15 76.32 18.90 -13.20
CA ILE A 15 75.36 19.65 -12.39
C ILE A 15 74.67 18.65 -11.46
N ALA A 16 75.02 18.75 -10.18
CA ALA A 16 74.34 18.12 -9.07
C ALA A 16 72.92 18.71 -8.97
N GLY A 17 71.92 17.92 -9.36
CA GLY A 17 70.51 18.24 -9.17
C GLY A 17 70.05 17.76 -7.80
N THR A 18 69.81 18.70 -6.90
CA THR A 18 69.12 18.51 -5.61
C THR A 18 67.75 17.87 -5.83
N VAL A 19 67.51 16.72 -5.21
CA VAL A 19 66.19 16.08 -5.15
C VAL A 19 65.31 16.90 -4.21
N ALA A 20 64.58 17.86 -4.76
CA ALA A 20 63.44 18.45 -4.08
C ALA A 20 62.33 17.40 -4.06
N ALA A 21 62.15 16.75 -2.90
CA ALA A 21 60.98 15.92 -2.64
C ALA A 21 59.73 16.83 -2.67
N ALA A 22 59.10 16.91 -3.84
CA ALA A 22 57.75 17.42 -3.97
C ALA A 22 56.82 16.43 -3.27
N ALA A 23 56.56 16.67 -1.98
CA ALA A 23 55.51 15.99 -1.26
C ALA A 23 54.21 16.22 -2.04
N SER A 24 53.69 15.13 -2.61
CA SER A 24 52.43 15.11 -3.32
C SER A 24 51.34 15.38 -2.29
N ALA A 25 50.96 16.66 -2.14
CA ALA A 25 49.70 17.06 -1.53
C ALA A 25 48.57 16.67 -2.51
N ALA A 26 48.35 15.36 -2.69
CA ALA A 26 47.16 14.85 -3.32
C ALA A 26 45.99 15.08 -2.36
N ALA A 27 45.26 16.15 -2.65
CA ALA A 27 43.88 16.42 -2.28
C ALA A 27 43.14 15.28 -1.55
N GLN A 28 43.06 15.38 -0.23
CA GLN A 28 41.97 14.76 0.54
C GLN A 28 40.70 15.58 0.29
N ALA A 29 39.91 15.21 -0.72
CA ALA A 29 38.52 15.65 -0.80
C ALA A 29 37.70 14.96 0.31
N PRO A 30 36.70 15.61 0.95
CA PRO A 30 36.19 15.17 2.23
C PRO A 30 35.24 13.95 2.10
N PRO A 31 35.47 12.83 2.81
CA PRO A 31 34.54 11.69 2.85
C PRO A 31 33.16 12.04 3.47
N ALA A 32 33.02 13.23 4.06
CA ALA A 32 31.79 13.69 4.69
C ALA A 32 30.68 14.10 3.71
N ALA A 33 31.00 14.51 2.47
CA ALA A 33 29.99 14.96 1.52
C ALA A 33 29.14 13.79 0.97
N GLY A 34 29.80 12.69 0.59
CA GLY A 34 29.12 11.48 0.14
C GLY A 34 28.27 10.83 1.23
N ALA A 35 28.81 10.76 2.46
CA ALA A 35 28.07 10.21 3.61
C ALA A 35 26.78 10.99 3.92
N ARG A 36 26.80 12.33 3.78
CA ARG A 36 25.63 13.19 3.98
C ARG A 36 24.57 12.97 2.89
N ALA A 37 24.97 12.92 1.62
CA ALA A 37 24.05 12.67 0.52
C ALA A 37 23.35 11.30 0.65
N SER A 38 24.09 10.26 1.05
CA SER A 38 23.49 8.94 1.32
C SER A 38 22.53 8.95 2.53
N ALA A 39 22.84 9.71 3.58
CA ALA A 39 21.95 9.84 4.74
C ALA A 39 20.65 10.58 4.39
N GLU A 40 20.74 11.66 3.63
CA GLU A 40 19.59 12.44 3.16
C GLU A 40 18.70 11.61 2.23
N GLN A 41 19.29 10.83 1.33
CA GLN A 41 18.56 9.90 0.48
C GLN A 41 17.79 8.85 1.29
N ARG A 42 18.42 8.21 2.29
CA ARG A 42 17.73 7.24 3.15
C ARG A 42 16.58 7.89 3.92
N TYR A 43 16.77 9.14 4.35
CA TYR A 43 15.72 9.92 5.00
C TYR A 43 14.54 10.20 4.06
N GLN A 44 14.79 10.55 2.79
CA GLN A 44 13.74 10.75 1.78
C GLN A 44 12.98 9.44 1.49
N ILE A 45 13.71 8.32 1.33
CA ILE A 45 13.09 7.00 1.14
C ILE A 45 12.23 6.63 2.35
N GLY A 46 12.74 6.80 3.58
CA GLY A 46 11.98 6.50 4.79
C GLY A 46 10.79 7.43 5.05
N GLN A 47 10.78 8.64 4.47
CA GLN A 47 9.58 9.47 4.44
C GLN A 47 8.55 8.92 3.46
N MET A 48 8.99 8.50 2.27
CA MET A 48 8.12 7.90 1.26
C MET A 48 7.53 6.56 1.75
N GLU A 49 8.29 5.73 2.46
CA GLU A 49 7.79 4.51 3.09
C GLU A 49 6.58 4.79 3.97
N ARG A 50 6.69 5.76 4.89
CA ARG A 50 5.58 6.17 5.77
C ARG A 50 4.37 6.71 5.00
N VAL A 51 4.61 7.42 3.91
CA VAL A 51 3.53 7.90 3.03
C VAL A 51 2.81 6.74 2.37
N LEU A 52 3.55 5.73 1.88
CA LEU A 52 2.97 4.55 1.24
C LEU A 52 2.19 3.68 2.25
N GLU A 53 2.73 3.49 3.45
CA GLU A 53 2.01 2.84 4.56
C GLU A 53 0.71 3.58 4.87
N GLY A 54 0.77 4.90 5.07
CA GLY A 54 -0.40 5.73 5.32
C GLY A 54 -1.43 5.72 4.18
N ALA A 55 -0.98 5.63 2.92
CA ALA A 55 -1.88 5.51 1.77
C ALA A 55 -2.65 4.18 1.78
N VAL A 56 -1.99 3.07 2.13
CA VAL A 56 -2.66 1.77 2.28
C VAL A 56 -3.63 1.79 3.47
N GLU A 57 -3.22 2.34 4.61
CA GLU A 57 -4.08 2.50 5.79
C GLU A 57 -5.29 3.39 5.51
N HIS A 58 -5.14 4.43 4.69
CA HIS A 58 -6.25 5.26 4.25
C HIS A 58 -7.25 4.45 3.41
N GLY A 59 -6.77 3.64 2.45
CA GLY A 59 -7.63 2.75 1.66
C GLY A 59 -8.37 1.73 2.54
N VAL A 60 -7.70 1.19 3.56
CA VAL A 60 -8.33 0.35 4.59
C VAL A 60 -9.42 1.11 5.33
N THR A 61 -9.12 2.30 5.84
CA THR A 61 -10.06 3.12 6.63
C THR A 61 -11.30 3.50 5.83
N VAL A 62 -11.12 3.96 4.59
CA VAL A 62 -12.24 4.32 3.71
C VAL A 62 -13.14 3.11 3.44
N THR A 63 -12.55 1.94 3.18
CA THR A 63 -13.31 0.70 2.96
C THR A 63 -14.02 0.27 4.25
N ARG A 64 -13.34 0.37 5.39
CA ARG A 64 -13.85 0.04 6.72
C ARG A 64 -15.06 0.89 7.09
N ASP A 65 -14.96 2.21 6.90
CA ASP A 65 -16.05 3.15 7.18
C ASP A 65 -17.26 2.87 6.31
N ARG A 66 -17.05 2.67 5.00
CA ARG A 66 -18.13 2.30 4.07
C ARG A 66 -18.74 0.94 4.39
N LEU A 67 -17.93 -0.03 4.82
CA LEU A 67 -18.47 -1.33 5.21
C LEU A 67 -19.20 -1.26 6.54
N GLN A 68 -18.77 -0.42 7.49
CA GLN A 68 -19.45 -0.28 8.78
C GLN A 68 -20.85 0.33 8.62
N THR A 69 -21.02 1.32 7.75
CA THR A 69 -22.32 1.93 7.47
C THR A 69 -23.29 0.94 6.81
N LEU A 70 -22.78 0.09 5.91
CA LEU A 70 -23.59 -0.90 5.23
C LEU A 70 -23.83 -2.14 6.09
N ALA A 71 -22.80 -2.65 6.78
CA ALA A 71 -22.77 -3.96 7.41
C ALA A 71 -23.20 -3.99 8.89
N GLN A 72 -23.21 -2.87 9.61
CA GLN A 72 -23.46 -2.83 11.06
C GLN A 72 -22.62 -3.86 11.87
N THR A 73 -21.50 -4.30 11.31
CA THR A 73 -20.62 -5.32 11.89
C THR A 73 -19.38 -4.63 12.47
N PRO A 74 -18.80 -5.09 13.59
CA PRO A 74 -17.60 -4.50 14.16
C PRO A 74 -16.45 -4.55 13.17
N ALA A 75 -15.89 -3.38 12.89
CA ALA A 75 -15.01 -3.19 11.76
C ALA A 75 -13.56 -3.68 11.99
N ASP A 76 -13.24 -4.09 13.22
CA ASP A 76 -11.94 -4.67 13.62
C ASP A 76 -11.73 -6.11 13.14
N MET A 77 -12.78 -6.80 12.70
CA MET A 77 -12.65 -8.19 12.25
C MET A 77 -12.15 -8.31 10.80
N PHE A 78 -12.06 -7.21 10.05
CA PHE A 78 -11.86 -7.25 8.61
C PHE A 78 -10.39 -7.14 8.16
N VAL A 79 -9.47 -6.73 9.03
CA VAL A 79 -8.06 -6.48 8.69
C VAL A 79 -7.18 -7.18 9.72
N SER A 80 -6.28 -8.06 9.28
CA SER A 80 -5.45 -8.87 10.18
C SER A 80 -4.14 -8.21 10.58
N ASP A 81 -3.59 -7.34 9.72
CA ASP A 81 -2.22 -6.83 9.83
C ASP A 81 -2.10 -5.35 9.46
N ASN A 82 -0.98 -4.75 9.86
CA ASN A 82 -0.64 -3.39 9.46
C ASN A 82 0.02 -3.37 8.08
N ALA A 83 -0.13 -2.26 7.36
CA ALA A 83 0.60 -2.04 6.12
C ALA A 83 2.10 -1.87 6.41
N HIS A 84 2.95 -2.34 5.50
CA HIS A 84 4.39 -2.12 5.61
C HIS A 84 4.99 -1.74 4.26
N ALA A 85 5.89 -0.75 4.23
CA ALA A 85 6.61 -0.37 3.03
C ALA A 85 8.13 -0.40 3.26
N SER A 86 8.86 -0.91 2.27
CA SER A 86 10.32 -0.96 2.26
C SER A 86 10.83 -0.41 0.93
N GLY A 87 11.66 0.62 0.98
CA GLY A 87 12.21 1.30 -0.18
C GLY A 87 13.71 1.10 -0.33
N PHE A 88 14.18 1.02 -1.58
CA PHE A 88 15.60 1.00 -1.90
C PHE A 88 15.88 1.69 -3.23
N ARG A 89 17.04 2.35 -3.33
CA ARG A 89 17.52 2.95 -4.58
C ARG A 89 18.43 1.97 -5.31
N LEU A 90 18.21 1.84 -6.60
CA LEU A 90 19.00 1.06 -7.53
C LEU A 90 19.73 2.02 -8.47
N GLU A 91 21.05 1.97 -8.47
CA GLU A 91 21.88 2.83 -9.31
C GLU A 91 21.56 2.60 -10.80
N GLY A 92 21.28 3.68 -11.53
CA GLY A 92 20.95 3.66 -12.96
C GLY A 92 19.54 3.17 -13.29
N TYR A 93 18.81 2.60 -12.32
CA TYR A 93 17.40 2.23 -12.48
C TYR A 93 16.45 3.25 -11.86
N GLY A 94 16.72 3.74 -10.65
CA GLY A 94 15.83 4.63 -9.90
C GLY A 94 15.48 4.08 -8.52
N VAL A 95 14.21 4.19 -8.10
CA VAL A 95 13.76 3.81 -6.74
C VAL A 95 12.68 2.74 -6.81
N PHE A 96 12.81 1.72 -5.96
CA PHE A 96 11.86 0.63 -5.83
C PHE A 96 11.30 0.58 -4.41
N PHE A 97 10.00 0.31 -4.28
CA PHE A 97 9.31 0.08 -3.02
C PHE A 97 8.59 -1.28 -3.06
N ASP A 98 8.84 -2.14 -2.07
CA ASP A 98 8.02 -3.30 -1.76
C ASP A 98 7.01 -2.88 -0.68
N VAL A 99 5.72 -2.99 -0.98
CA VAL A 99 4.62 -2.60 -0.11
C VAL A 99 3.78 -3.84 0.18
N THR A 100 3.72 -4.22 1.45
CA THR A 100 2.83 -5.27 1.93
C THR A 100 1.48 -4.66 2.25
N VAL A 101 0.46 -5.10 1.52
CA VAL A 101 -0.93 -4.70 1.64
C VAL A 101 -1.65 -5.74 2.50
N PRO A 102 -2.31 -5.33 3.59
CA PRO A 102 -2.99 -6.28 4.46
C PRO A 102 -4.17 -6.93 3.74
N SER A 103 -4.43 -8.20 4.06
CA SER A 103 -5.59 -8.90 3.53
C SER A 103 -6.88 -8.37 4.16
N PHE A 104 -7.89 -8.13 3.34
CA PHE A 104 -9.22 -7.74 3.78
C PHE A 104 -10.14 -8.98 3.81
N ASN A 105 -10.62 -9.36 5.00
CA ASN A 105 -11.41 -10.57 5.23
C ASN A 105 -12.92 -10.26 5.25
N ALA A 106 -13.46 -9.68 4.18
CA ALA A 106 -14.90 -9.39 4.09
C ALA A 106 -15.74 -10.58 3.61
N THR A 107 -15.12 -11.59 2.99
CA THR A 107 -15.82 -12.64 2.22
C THR A 107 -16.80 -13.49 3.05
N LEU A 108 -16.45 -13.84 4.29
CA LEU A 108 -17.32 -14.68 5.14
C LEU A 108 -18.60 -13.96 5.57
N THR A 109 -18.48 -12.72 6.05
CA THR A 109 -19.63 -11.88 6.41
C THR A 109 -20.49 -11.53 5.19
N TRP A 110 -19.85 -11.34 4.03
CA TRP A 110 -20.54 -11.01 2.78
C TRP A 110 -21.37 -12.16 2.22
N SER A 111 -20.83 -13.39 2.23
CA SER A 111 -21.57 -14.59 1.79
C SER A 111 -22.87 -14.78 2.57
N LEU A 112 -22.82 -14.65 3.90
CA LEU A 112 -23.99 -14.78 4.77
C LEU A 112 -25.07 -13.73 4.48
N ARG A 113 -24.68 -12.52 4.07
CA ARG A 113 -25.61 -11.43 3.74
C ARG A 113 -26.16 -11.53 2.32
N THR A 114 -25.35 -11.89 1.34
CA THR A 114 -25.85 -12.11 -0.04
C THR A 114 -26.81 -13.30 -0.10
N LEU A 115 -26.63 -14.30 0.76
CA LEU A 115 -27.65 -15.33 1.01
C LEU A 115 -28.97 -14.71 1.48
N ASP A 116 -28.93 -13.83 2.49
CA ASP A 116 -30.11 -13.13 3.03
C ASP A 116 -30.80 -12.21 2.00
N GLN A 117 -30.02 -11.43 1.23
CA GLN A 117 -30.53 -10.50 0.21
C GLN A 117 -31.18 -11.19 -0.99
N ASN A 118 -30.72 -12.39 -1.36
CA ASN A 118 -31.28 -13.14 -2.49
C ASN A 118 -32.57 -13.90 -2.15
N ASP A 119 -33.20 -13.62 -1.00
CA ASP A 119 -34.36 -14.36 -0.48
C ASP A 119 -34.06 -15.87 -0.28
N LEU A 120 -32.78 -16.25 -0.33
CA LEU A 120 -32.20 -17.54 0.02
C LEU A 120 -31.65 -17.51 1.46
N GLY A 121 -32.08 -16.52 2.23
CA GLY A 121 -31.71 -16.35 3.62
C GLY A 121 -32.06 -17.60 4.42
N LEU A 122 -31.28 -17.86 5.45
CA LEU A 122 -31.49 -18.99 6.34
C LEU A 122 -32.95 -19.02 6.84
N ASP A 123 -33.54 -17.87 7.14
CA ASP A 123 -34.94 -17.74 7.56
C ASP A 123 -35.97 -18.16 6.50
N SER A 124 -35.78 -17.83 5.23
CA SER A 124 -36.71 -18.21 4.15
C SER A 124 -36.57 -19.70 3.82
N ALA A 125 -35.34 -20.22 3.84
CA ALA A 125 -35.04 -21.64 3.69
C ALA A 125 -35.62 -22.45 4.86
N LEU A 126 -35.49 -21.96 6.10
CA LEU A 126 -36.08 -22.58 7.29
C LEU A 126 -37.61 -22.53 7.26
N ARG A 127 -38.24 -21.44 6.80
CA ARG A 127 -39.71 -21.36 6.63
C ARG A 127 -40.20 -22.34 5.56
N THR A 128 -39.50 -22.44 4.44
CA THR A 128 -39.81 -23.38 3.35
C THR A 128 -39.68 -24.83 3.83
N LEU A 129 -38.59 -25.13 4.56
CA LEU A 129 -38.34 -26.44 5.16
C LEU A 129 -39.39 -26.77 6.23
N GLN A 130 -39.75 -25.82 7.09
CA GLN A 130 -40.78 -25.97 8.11
C GLN A 130 -42.16 -26.23 7.47
N ALA A 131 -42.50 -25.54 6.39
CA ALA A 131 -43.73 -25.79 5.64
C ALA A 131 -43.77 -27.20 5.04
N HIS A 132 -42.62 -27.67 4.51
CA HIS A 132 -42.48 -29.02 3.97
C HIS A 132 -42.56 -30.12 5.04
N ILE A 133 -41.95 -29.89 6.21
CA ILE A 133 -42.00 -30.82 7.35
C ILE A 133 -43.42 -30.89 7.94
N LYS A 134 -44.10 -29.75 8.11
CA LYS A 134 -45.51 -29.69 8.55
C LYS A 134 -46.45 -30.41 7.58
N SER A 135 -46.16 -30.33 6.28
CA SER A 135 -46.87 -31.09 5.25
C SER A 135 -46.58 -32.59 5.30
N SER A 136 -45.38 -33.00 5.75
CA SER A 136 -44.95 -34.40 5.81
C SER A 136 -45.45 -35.10 7.09
N GLY A 137 -45.67 -34.35 8.18
CA GLY A 137 -46.23 -34.87 9.43
C GLY A 137 -45.29 -35.79 10.22
N ASP A 138 -43.98 -35.78 9.93
CA ASP A 138 -43.00 -36.64 10.60
C ASP A 138 -42.43 -35.97 11.86
N PRO A 139 -42.68 -36.52 13.07
CA PRO A 139 -42.22 -35.96 14.33
C PRO A 139 -40.69 -35.99 14.49
N ASN A 140 -39.97 -36.89 13.81
CA ASN A 140 -38.50 -36.92 13.86
C ASN A 140 -37.88 -35.74 13.11
N LEU A 141 -38.50 -35.29 12.02
CA LEU A 141 -38.04 -34.14 11.24
C LEU A 141 -38.24 -32.83 12.00
N GLU A 142 -39.33 -32.70 12.74
CA GLU A 142 -39.58 -31.54 13.60
C GLU A 142 -38.53 -31.42 14.73
N GLN A 143 -38.17 -32.55 15.34
CA GLN A 143 -37.12 -32.58 16.37
C GLN A 143 -35.73 -32.33 15.80
N ALA A 144 -35.45 -32.75 14.56
CA ALA A 144 -34.21 -32.44 13.87
C ALA A 144 -34.09 -30.94 13.56
N LEU A 145 -35.15 -30.32 13.04
CA LEU A 145 -35.20 -28.88 12.76
C LEU A 145 -34.96 -28.05 14.04
N LYS A 146 -35.64 -28.41 15.14
CA LYS A 146 -35.49 -27.72 16.42
C LYS A 146 -34.07 -27.79 16.99
N ARG A 147 -33.36 -28.90 16.76
CA ARG A 147 -31.94 -29.05 17.13
C ARG A 147 -31.03 -28.17 16.28
N ILE A 148 -31.32 -28.04 14.98
CA ILE A 148 -30.58 -27.15 14.08
C ILE A 148 -30.81 -25.68 14.47
N GLU A 149 -32.04 -25.27 14.75
CA GLU A 149 -32.36 -23.92 15.25
C GLU A 149 -31.59 -23.58 16.54
N LEU A 150 -31.52 -24.53 17.48
CA LEU A 150 -30.75 -24.39 18.72
C LEU A 150 -29.23 -24.26 18.52
N GLN A 151 -28.70 -24.80 17.41
CA GLN A 151 -27.27 -24.84 17.14
C GLN A 151 -26.79 -23.70 16.22
N VAL A 152 -27.70 -23.15 15.39
CA VAL A 152 -27.39 -22.11 14.41
C VAL A 152 -27.73 -20.70 14.93
N THR A 153 -28.43 -20.57 16.06
CA THR A 153 -28.64 -19.27 16.70
C THR A 153 -27.33 -18.76 17.34
N PRO A 154 -26.78 -17.60 16.92
CA PRO A 154 -25.53 -17.06 17.46
C PRO A 154 -25.79 -16.39 18.83
N ALA A 155 -26.09 -17.19 19.84
CA ALA A 155 -26.22 -16.74 21.23
C ALA A 155 -25.33 -17.61 22.13
N SER A 156 -24.01 -17.56 21.92
CA SER A 156 -23.04 -18.19 22.84
C SER A 156 -21.63 -17.56 22.85
N LEU A 157 -21.33 -16.54 22.04
CA LEU A 157 -20.00 -15.89 22.07
C LEU A 157 -19.91 -14.66 23.00
N THR A 158 -20.98 -14.26 23.66
CA THR A 158 -20.95 -13.23 24.71
C THR A 158 -20.97 -13.87 26.10
N ARG A 159 -19.84 -14.46 26.51
CA ARG A 159 -19.60 -14.80 27.92
C ARG A 159 -18.40 -14.03 28.47
N SER A 160 -18.73 -13.04 29.29
CA SER A 160 -17.97 -12.49 30.41
C SER A 160 -16.86 -11.46 30.13
N ALA A 161 -17.22 -10.18 30.31
CA ALA A 161 -16.33 -9.19 30.93
C ALA A 161 -17.15 -8.40 31.98
N PRO A 162 -16.71 -8.29 33.24
CA PRO A 162 -17.43 -7.52 34.26
C PRO A 162 -17.22 -6.02 34.03
N GLN A 163 -18.33 -5.30 33.93
CA GLN A 163 -18.39 -3.86 33.79
C GLN A 163 -18.08 -3.20 35.14
N LEU A 164 -16.89 -2.61 35.25
CA LEU A 164 -16.53 -1.70 36.34
C LEU A 164 -17.17 -0.34 36.06
N ALA A 165 -17.82 0.21 37.08
CA ALA A 165 -18.37 1.55 37.10
C ALA A 165 -17.26 2.60 36.92
N ASP A 166 -17.52 3.60 36.08
CA ASP A 166 -16.87 4.90 36.22
C ASP A 166 -17.90 6.02 36.02
N VAL A 167 -17.79 6.99 36.91
CA VAL A 167 -18.65 8.16 37.08
C VAL A 167 -17.90 9.35 36.51
N GLY A 168 -18.46 10.06 35.54
CA GLY A 168 -17.82 11.29 35.06
C GLY A 168 -18.68 12.07 34.08
N GLY A 169 -19.46 13.02 34.58
CA GLY A 169 -20.19 13.97 33.74
C GLY A 169 -19.26 14.99 33.09
N ALA A 170 -19.54 15.36 31.84
CA ALA A 170 -19.26 16.68 31.29
C ALA A 170 -19.85 16.90 29.89
N ARG A 171 -20.77 17.87 29.80
CA ARG A 171 -20.81 18.96 28.81
C ARG A 171 -21.11 18.62 27.35
N THR A 172 -22.37 18.88 26.99
CA THR A 172 -22.80 19.38 25.68
C THR A 172 -21.95 20.58 25.25
N ILE A 173 -21.17 20.45 24.17
CA ILE A 173 -20.69 21.58 23.38
C ILE A 173 -20.92 21.28 21.90
N THR A 174 -21.83 22.07 21.36
CA THR A 174 -22.07 22.39 19.97
C THR A 174 -20.78 22.84 19.29
N GLY A 175 -20.41 22.20 18.18
CA GLY A 175 -19.30 22.62 17.34
C GLY A 175 -19.55 22.18 15.90
N SER A 176 -20.18 23.06 15.12
CA SER A 176 -20.26 22.94 13.66
C SER A 176 -18.86 22.84 13.07
N ALA A 177 -18.60 21.79 12.30
CA ALA A 177 -17.57 21.77 11.28
C ALA A 177 -18.25 21.44 9.95
N ALA A 178 -17.97 22.28 8.96
CA ALA A 178 -18.63 22.34 7.68
C ALA A 178 -18.64 20.98 6.95
N SER A 179 -19.84 20.57 6.54
CA SER A 179 -20.05 19.60 5.48
C SER A 179 -19.46 20.14 4.19
N ILE A 180 -18.27 19.66 3.83
CA ILE A 180 -17.80 19.72 2.46
C ILE A 180 -18.64 18.68 1.72
N ALA A 181 -19.53 19.17 0.85
CA ALA A 181 -20.22 18.34 -0.12
C ALA A 181 -19.16 17.67 -1.00
N GLN A 182 -18.85 16.40 -0.69
CA GLN A 182 -18.05 15.56 -1.56
C GLN A 182 -19.00 14.93 -2.58
N ASP A 183 -19.12 15.63 -3.70
CA ASP A 183 -19.70 15.11 -4.93
C ASP A 183 -18.70 14.08 -5.50
N LYS A 184 -18.79 12.81 -5.05
CA LYS A 184 -18.22 11.63 -5.72
C LYS A 184 -19.38 10.63 -5.89
N PRO A 185 -19.64 10.13 -7.12
CA PRO A 185 -20.97 9.67 -7.52
C PRO A 185 -21.36 8.33 -6.89
N ALA A 186 -22.68 8.17 -6.71
CA ALA A 186 -23.42 7.02 -6.19
C ALA A 186 -23.23 5.67 -6.93
N GLN A 187 -22.16 5.51 -7.72
CA GLN A 187 -21.78 4.25 -8.39
C GLN A 187 -20.79 3.42 -7.56
N ALA A 188 -20.10 4.03 -6.58
CA ALA A 188 -19.15 3.33 -5.71
C ALA A 188 -19.84 2.42 -4.68
N ASP A 189 -21.06 2.75 -4.27
CA ASP A 189 -21.81 2.00 -3.25
C ASP A 189 -22.21 0.61 -3.74
N ASP A 190 -22.65 0.48 -5.00
CA ASP A 190 -22.98 -0.82 -5.62
C ASP A 190 -21.76 -1.72 -5.81
N SER A 191 -20.57 -1.16 -6.05
CA SER A 191 -19.36 -1.96 -6.28
C SER A 191 -18.83 -2.60 -4.99
N ILE A 192 -18.96 -1.90 -3.84
CA ILE A 192 -18.62 -2.46 -2.52
C ILE A 192 -19.62 -3.55 -2.12
N LEU A 193 -20.89 -3.37 -2.48
CA LEU A 193 -21.94 -4.38 -2.32
C LEU A 193 -21.71 -5.58 -3.26
N ALA A 194 -21.20 -5.38 -4.47
CA ALA A 194 -20.94 -6.48 -5.39
C ALA A 194 -19.68 -7.29 -4.99
N ASP A 195 -18.58 -6.60 -4.70
CA ASP A 195 -17.30 -7.20 -4.32
C ASP A 195 -16.48 -6.25 -3.42
N PRO A 196 -16.55 -6.42 -2.09
CA PRO A 196 -15.83 -5.56 -1.15
C PRO A 196 -14.31 -5.70 -1.26
N ASN A 197 -13.79 -6.84 -1.74
CA ASN A 197 -12.36 -7.04 -1.91
C ASN A 197 -11.84 -6.27 -3.12
N GLU A 198 -12.57 -6.24 -4.23
CA GLU A 198 -12.23 -5.39 -5.38
C GLU A 198 -12.37 -3.90 -5.07
N ALA A 199 -13.37 -3.51 -4.27
CA ALA A 199 -13.49 -2.13 -3.83
C ALA A 199 -12.30 -1.70 -2.95
N TYR A 200 -11.91 -2.53 -1.97
CA TYR A 200 -10.71 -2.31 -1.17
C TYR A 200 -9.46 -2.15 -2.04
N ARG A 201 -9.27 -3.08 -2.97
CA ARG A 201 -8.16 -3.09 -3.92
C ARG A 201 -8.11 -1.84 -4.79
N THR A 202 -9.26 -1.34 -5.21
CA THR A 202 -9.38 -0.13 -6.02
C THR A 202 -8.95 1.09 -5.21
N GLU A 203 -9.46 1.24 -3.99
CA GLU A 203 -9.11 2.35 -3.10
C GLU A 203 -7.60 2.36 -2.77
N VAL A 204 -7.02 1.20 -2.42
CA VAL A 204 -5.56 1.10 -2.19
C VAL A 204 -4.76 1.43 -3.45
N THR A 205 -5.23 0.99 -4.62
CA THR A 205 -4.55 1.29 -5.90
C THR A 205 -4.57 2.78 -6.21
N GLU A 206 -5.70 3.46 -6.01
CA GLU A 206 -5.81 4.91 -6.20
C GLU A 206 -4.92 5.67 -5.21
N ALA A 207 -4.94 5.28 -3.94
CA ALA A 207 -4.13 5.90 -2.89
C ALA A 207 -2.62 5.75 -3.16
N LEU A 208 -2.16 4.57 -3.57
CA LEU A 208 -0.74 4.34 -3.90
C LEU A 208 -0.29 5.15 -5.11
N LYS A 209 -1.12 5.25 -6.16
CA LYS A 209 -0.81 6.07 -7.34
C LYS A 209 -0.74 7.56 -6.99
N ASP A 210 -1.65 8.04 -6.15
CA ASP A 210 -1.64 9.43 -5.69
C ASP A 210 -0.39 9.73 -4.85
N ALA A 211 -0.09 8.87 -3.88
CA ALA A 211 1.12 8.97 -3.05
C ALA A 211 2.37 9.04 -3.92
N MET A 212 2.45 8.19 -4.96
CA MET A 212 3.56 8.15 -5.90
C MET A 212 3.76 9.47 -6.66
N LEU A 213 2.69 10.19 -7.01
CA LEU A 213 2.80 11.47 -7.73
C LEU A 213 3.10 12.63 -6.77
N THR A 214 2.43 12.67 -5.62
CA THR A 214 2.48 13.81 -4.70
C THR A 214 3.79 13.87 -3.91
N HIS A 215 4.37 12.72 -3.56
CA HIS A 215 5.51 12.65 -2.61
C HIS A 215 6.85 12.21 -3.23
N SER A 216 6.90 11.93 -4.52
CA SER A 216 8.12 11.45 -5.19
C SER A 216 9.14 12.53 -5.55
N SER A 217 8.79 13.82 -5.44
CA SER A 217 9.68 14.96 -5.76
C SER A 217 10.99 14.94 -4.98
N GLY A 218 10.95 14.46 -3.73
CA GLY A 218 12.12 14.35 -2.86
C GLY A 218 13.03 13.16 -3.17
N LEU A 219 12.64 12.20 -4.01
CA LEU A 219 13.41 10.96 -4.20
C LEU A 219 14.62 11.11 -5.14
N GLY A 220 14.73 12.25 -5.82
CA GLY A 220 15.83 12.55 -6.74
C GLY A 220 15.90 11.59 -7.93
N ILE A 221 14.74 11.22 -8.49
CA ILE A 221 14.63 10.31 -9.63
C ILE A 221 15.03 11.06 -10.91
N GLY A 222 16.03 10.53 -11.62
CA GLY A 222 16.47 11.06 -12.90
C GLY A 222 15.44 10.88 -14.02
N THR A 223 15.55 11.65 -15.10
CA THR A 223 14.57 11.61 -16.22
C THR A 223 14.55 10.28 -16.98
N SER A 224 15.62 9.50 -16.91
CA SER A 224 15.73 8.14 -17.47
C SER A 224 15.55 7.03 -16.44
N GLU A 225 15.24 7.38 -15.19
CA GLU A 225 15.06 6.45 -14.09
C GLU A 225 13.57 6.14 -13.88
N TRP A 226 13.30 5.07 -13.14
CA TRP A 226 11.98 4.56 -12.82
C TRP A 226 11.69 4.67 -11.33
N LEU A 227 10.44 5.00 -11.03
CA LEU A 227 9.84 4.78 -9.72
C LEU A 227 8.95 3.56 -9.81
N THR A 228 9.21 2.55 -8.98
CA THR A 228 8.45 1.29 -8.96
C THR A 228 7.90 1.02 -7.58
N ILE A 229 6.62 0.65 -7.51
CA ILE A 229 5.96 0.18 -6.28
C ILE A 229 5.41 -1.21 -6.56
N ALA A 230 5.85 -2.21 -5.82
CA ALA A 230 5.28 -3.55 -5.83
C ALA A 230 4.37 -3.71 -4.61
N ALA A 231 3.06 -3.73 -4.83
CA ALA A 231 2.07 -3.99 -3.80
C ALA A 231 1.75 -5.49 -3.76
N LYS A 232 2.11 -6.14 -2.65
CA LYS A 232 1.95 -7.58 -2.41
C LYS A 232 0.94 -7.82 -1.29
N GLY A 233 -0.02 -8.73 -1.48
CA GLY A 233 -0.94 -9.12 -0.41
C GLY A 233 -0.22 -9.90 0.70
N ASN A 234 -0.64 -9.72 1.96
CA ASN A 234 -0.13 -10.55 3.06
C ASN A 234 -0.64 -11.99 2.93
N ASP A 235 0.26 -12.92 2.59
CA ASP A 235 -0.03 -14.34 2.31
C ASP A 235 0.18 -15.25 3.55
N ASP A 236 0.20 -14.68 4.76
CA ASP A 236 0.38 -15.43 6.01
C ASP A 236 -0.89 -16.25 6.37
N ARG A 237 -1.23 -17.23 5.52
CA ARG A 237 -2.34 -18.16 5.73
C ARG A 237 -1.84 -19.49 6.33
N PRO A 238 -2.58 -20.06 7.30
CA PRO A 238 -2.46 -21.48 7.63
C PRO A 238 -2.74 -22.31 6.36
N ARG A 239 -1.85 -23.25 6.02
CA ARG A 239 -1.84 -24.10 4.80
C ARG A 239 -3.08 -24.99 4.55
N LEU A 240 -4.17 -24.77 5.29
CA LEU A 240 -5.34 -25.66 5.36
C LEU A 240 -6.62 -25.04 4.78
N ALA A 241 -6.60 -23.76 4.34
CA ALA A 241 -7.72 -23.16 3.61
C ALA A 241 -7.53 -23.31 2.09
N PRO A 242 -8.62 -23.46 1.29
CA PRO A 242 -8.53 -23.40 -0.16
C PRO A 242 -7.78 -22.14 -0.60
N ALA A 243 -6.92 -22.28 -1.61
CA ALA A 243 -6.18 -21.15 -2.16
C ALA A 243 -7.19 -20.18 -2.80
N ASP A 244 -7.52 -19.10 -2.11
CA ASP A 244 -8.15 -17.97 -2.78
C ASP A 244 -7.14 -17.41 -3.77
N ALA A 245 -7.54 -17.30 -5.05
CA ALA A 245 -6.70 -16.91 -6.18
C ALA A 245 -6.33 -15.40 -6.20
N ASP A 246 -6.26 -14.80 -5.01
CA ASP A 246 -6.48 -13.38 -4.76
C ASP A 246 -5.23 -12.65 -4.22
N SER A 247 -4.17 -13.38 -3.87
CA SER A 247 -2.86 -12.82 -3.52
C SER A 247 -2.06 -12.45 -4.77
N ARG A 248 -2.56 -11.49 -5.55
CA ARG A 248 -1.86 -11.01 -6.77
C ARG A 248 -0.96 -9.83 -6.45
N THR A 249 0.28 -9.89 -6.91
CA THR A 249 1.22 -8.77 -6.76
C THR A 249 0.94 -7.73 -7.85
N ARG A 250 0.65 -6.49 -7.46
CA ARG A 250 0.43 -5.38 -8.38
C ARG A 250 1.66 -4.50 -8.43
N ILE A 251 2.26 -4.37 -9.60
CA ILE A 251 3.44 -3.53 -9.83
C ILE A 251 3.00 -2.25 -10.53
N PHE A 252 3.29 -1.11 -9.90
CA PHE A 252 3.09 0.23 -10.44
C PHE A 252 4.45 0.79 -10.86
N ARG A 253 4.55 1.33 -12.07
CA ARG A 253 5.77 1.93 -12.60
C ARG A 253 5.49 3.32 -13.19
N LEU A 254 6.33 4.29 -12.85
CA LEU A 254 6.32 5.63 -13.41
C LEU A 254 7.71 6.01 -13.89
N HIS A 255 7.80 6.55 -15.11
CA HIS A 255 9.06 7.02 -15.66
C HIS A 255 9.40 8.42 -15.15
N GLY A 256 10.68 8.66 -14.88
CA GLY A 256 11.16 9.92 -14.33
C GLY A 256 10.92 11.12 -15.24
N SER A 257 10.88 10.93 -16.57
CA SER A 257 10.51 12.02 -17.50
C SER A 257 9.05 12.46 -17.33
N ASP A 258 8.13 11.51 -17.17
CA ASP A 258 6.71 11.81 -16.95
C ASP A 258 6.52 12.48 -15.58
N LEU A 259 7.25 12.01 -14.56
CA LEU A 259 7.25 12.64 -13.25
C LEU A 259 7.79 14.08 -13.32
N ALA A 260 8.88 14.31 -14.05
CA ALA A 260 9.45 15.65 -14.22
C ALA A 260 8.47 16.59 -14.95
N ASP A 261 7.76 16.09 -15.96
CA ASP A 261 6.73 16.87 -16.66
C ASP A 261 5.52 17.18 -15.77
N PHE A 262 5.14 16.26 -14.88
CA PHE A 262 4.09 16.49 -13.88
C PHE A 262 4.52 17.55 -12.85
N LEU A 263 5.72 17.41 -12.28
CA LEU A 263 6.26 18.37 -11.31
C LEU A 263 6.50 19.75 -11.93
N ALA A 264 6.78 19.82 -13.23
CA ALA A 264 6.88 21.06 -14.00
C ALA A 264 5.51 21.65 -14.39
N GLY A 265 4.39 20.98 -14.06
CA GLY A 265 3.04 21.43 -14.40
C GLY A 265 2.68 21.34 -15.89
N LYS A 266 3.45 20.58 -16.68
CA LYS A 266 3.20 20.41 -18.12
C LYS A 266 2.08 19.41 -18.42
N ILE A 267 1.89 18.45 -17.52
CA ILE A 267 0.80 17.47 -17.56
C ILE A 267 -0.05 17.59 -16.30
N THR A 268 -1.35 17.35 -16.43
CA THR A 268 -2.26 17.35 -15.27
C THR A 268 -2.10 16.09 -14.44
N ARG A 269 -2.67 16.08 -13.22
CA ARG A 269 -2.66 14.91 -12.34
C ARG A 269 -3.29 13.70 -13.00
N GLU A 270 -4.39 13.89 -13.72
CA GLU A 270 -5.12 12.83 -14.41
C GLU A 270 -4.27 12.24 -15.54
N GLN A 271 -3.58 13.09 -16.29
CA GLN A 271 -2.66 12.65 -17.34
C GLN A 271 -1.47 11.89 -16.75
N ALA A 272 -0.91 12.36 -15.62
CA ALA A 272 0.17 11.66 -14.93
C ALA A 272 -0.27 10.29 -14.40
N LEU A 273 -1.48 10.18 -13.85
CA LEU A 273 -2.06 8.91 -13.39
C LEU A 273 -2.23 7.89 -14.54
N GLN A 274 -2.51 8.36 -15.75
CA GLN A 274 -2.60 7.51 -16.95
C GLN A 274 -1.24 7.04 -17.47
N ARG A 275 -0.15 7.77 -17.15
CA ARG A 275 1.23 7.37 -17.50
C ARG A 275 1.79 6.27 -16.60
N ILE A 276 1.11 5.95 -15.49
CA ILE A 276 1.53 4.89 -14.58
C ILE A 276 1.21 3.52 -15.20
N GLU A 277 2.25 2.73 -15.49
CA GLU A 277 2.08 1.34 -15.90
C GLU A 277 1.65 0.49 -14.71
N VAL A 278 0.58 -0.28 -14.86
CA VAL A 278 0.10 -1.25 -13.85
C VAL A 278 0.21 -2.66 -14.41
N ARG A 279 0.93 -3.54 -13.72
CA ARG A 279 1.04 -4.97 -14.06
C ARG A 279 0.58 -5.81 -12.89
N VAL A 280 -0.18 -6.86 -13.17
CA VAL A 280 -0.69 -7.79 -12.15
C VAL A 280 -0.07 -9.16 -12.41
N PHE A 281 0.49 -9.77 -11.37
CA PHE A 281 1.11 -11.09 -11.38
C PHE A 281 0.40 -12.02 -10.41
#